data_AF-A0A530B939-F1
#
_entry.id   AF-A0A530B939-F1
#
_cell.length_a   1.000
_cell.length_b   1.000
_cell.length_c   1.000
_cell.angle_alpha   90.00
_cell.angle_beta   90.00
_cell.angle_gamma   90.00
#
_symmetry.space_group_name_H-M   'P 1'
#
loop_
_entity.id
_entity.type
_entity.pdbx_description
1 polymer ?
#
loop_
_entity_poly.entity_id
_entity_poly.type
_entity_poly.pdbx_seq_one_letter_code
_entity_poly.pdbx_strand_id
1 'polypeptide(L)' 'MRGDWTDPAAYTNMQAYEPAEFAAEYLIRNDDFIAECSQLSSHLPASLELVGPADFTARWGARFQSHR' A
#
# COMPACT_ATOMS: atom_id res chain seq x y z
N MET A 1 9.98 -7.93 -14.96
CA MET A 1 10.36 -8.25 -13.57
C MET A 1 9.79 -7.15 -12.69
N ARG A 2 8.91 -7.45 -11.74
CA ARG A 2 8.62 -6.52 -10.66
C ARG A 2 9.93 -6.39 -9.87
N GLY A 3 10.47 -5.18 -9.80
CA GLY A 3 11.70 -4.93 -9.05
C GLY A 3 11.49 -5.28 -7.59
N ASP A 4 12.57 -5.66 -6.90
CA ASP A 4 12.54 -5.87 -5.46
C ASP A 4 12.06 -4.57 -4.79
N TRP A 5 10.85 -4.59 -4.23
CA TRP A 5 10.26 -3.41 -3.59
C TRP A 5 11.00 -3.04 -2.29
N THR A 6 11.90 -3.91 -1.81
CA THR A 6 12.78 -3.61 -0.68
C THR A 6 14.09 -2.96 -1.12
N ASP A 7 14.40 -2.92 -2.44
CA ASP A 7 15.59 -2.26 -2.97
C ASP A 7 15.38 -0.74 -3.06
N PRO A 8 16.11 0.07 -2.27
CA PRO A 8 16.02 1.52 -2.34
C PRO A 8 16.39 2.10 -3.71
N ALA A 9 17.26 1.41 -4.47
CA ALA A 9 17.69 1.88 -5.79
C ALA A 9 16.53 1.94 -6.79
N ALA A 10 15.50 1.10 -6.60
CA ALA A 10 14.28 1.08 -7.41
C ALA A 10 13.49 2.40 -7.34
N TYR A 11 13.74 3.23 -6.32
CA TYR A 11 13.02 4.47 -6.05
C TYR A 11 13.81 5.74 -6.38
N THR A 12 15.04 5.62 -6.90
CA THR A 12 15.91 6.76 -7.21
C THR A 12 15.25 7.80 -8.11
N ASN A 13 14.40 7.35 -9.05
CA ASN A 13 13.70 8.23 -9.99
C ASN A 13 12.46 8.92 -9.41
N MET A 14 12.08 8.61 -8.16
CA MET A 14 10.87 9.10 -7.51
C MET A 14 11.14 10.18 -6.46
N GLN A 15 12.36 10.71 -6.39
CA GLN A 15 12.71 11.77 -5.42
C GLN A 15 11.85 13.04 -5.56
N ALA A 16 11.25 13.25 -6.73
CA ALA A 16 10.38 14.39 -7.01
C ALA A 16 8.88 14.12 -6.76
N TYR A 17 8.52 12.91 -6.32
CA TYR A 17 7.13 12.54 -6.08
C TYR A 17 6.65 13.17 -4.79
N GLU A 18 5.37 13.58 -4.76
CA GLU A 18 4.76 13.95 -3.48
C GLU A 18 4.67 12.72 -2.57
N PRO A 19 4.71 12.90 -1.23
CA PRO A 19 4.73 11.78 -0.28
C PRO A 19 3.59 10.77 -0.49
N ALA A 20 2.40 11.25 -0.87
CA ALA A 20 1.25 10.40 -1.14
C ALA A 20 1.42 9.56 -2.42
N GLU A 21 2.01 10.15 -3.46
CA GLU A 21 2.30 9.46 -4.73
C GLU A 21 3.37 8.39 -4.53
N PHE A 22 4.42 8.72 -3.77
CA PHE A 22 5.44 7.75 -3.39
C PHE A 22 4.87 6.58 -2.59
N ALA A 23 4.01 6.85 -1.60
CA ALA A 23 3.38 5.81 -0.79
C ALA A 23 2.50 4.87 -1.64
N ALA A 24 1.76 5.41 -2.61
CA ALA A 24 0.98 4.61 -3.54
C ALA A 24 1.88 3.71 -4.40
N GLU A 25 2.93 4.27 -5.00
CA GLU A 25 3.91 3.51 -5.80
C GLU A 25 4.62 2.42 -4.97
N TYR A 26 4.94 2.69 -3.71
CA TYR A 26 5.52 1.71 -2.80
C TYR A 26 4.56 0.55 -2.52
N LEU A 27 3.30 0.85 -2.20
CA LEU A 27 2.28 -0.16 -1.87
C LEU A 27 1.98 -1.07 -3.06
N ILE A 28 1.83 -0.53 -4.28
CA ILE A 28 1.50 -1.35 -5.47
C ILE A 28 2.63 -2.27 -5.93
N ARG A 29 3.84 -2.12 -5.38
CA ARG A 29 4.98 -3.02 -5.63
C ARG A 29 5.13 -4.10 -4.58
N ASN A 30 4.44 -3.98 -3.44
CA ASN A 30 4.47 -4.97 -2.36
C ASN A 30 3.56 -6.16 -2.71
N ASP A 31 4.15 -7.35 -2.87
CA ASP A 31 3.40 -8.53 -3.31
C ASP A 31 2.35 -9.01 -2.29
N ASP A 32 2.60 -8.83 -0.98
CA ASP A 32 1.62 -9.18 0.07
C ASP A 32 0.38 -8.26 0.00
N PHE A 33 0.59 -6.96 -0.23
CA PHE A 33 -0.49 -5.99 -0.43
C PHE A 33 -1.32 -6.34 -1.67
N ILE A 34 -0.67 -6.72 -2.77
CA ILE A 34 -1.37 -7.13 -4.01
C ILE A 34 -2.16 -8.42 -3.79
N ALA A 35 -1.60 -9.39 -3.06
CA ALA A 35 -2.27 -10.63 -2.71
C ALA A 35 -3.52 -10.37 -1.85
N GLU A 36 -3.42 -9.47 -0.87
CA GLU A 36 -4.54 -9.07 -0.03
C GLU A 36 -5.63 -8.34 -0.84
N CYS A 37 -5.27 -7.39 -1.70
CA CYS A 37 -6.23 -6.71 -2.58
C CYS A 37 -6.95 -7.69 -3.50
N SER A 38 -6.23 -8.69 -4.01
CA SER A 38 -6.80 -9.74 -4.86
C SER A 38 -7.77 -10.63 -4.08
N GLN A 39 -7.41 -11.00 -2.84
CA GLN A 39 -8.30 -11.75 -1.95
C GLN A 39 -9.55 -10.96 -1.61
N LEU A 40 -9.43 -9.69 -1.20
CA LEU A 40 -10.57 -8.81 -0.92
C LEU A 40 -11.48 -8.69 -2.14
N SER A 41 -10.92 -8.50 -3.32
CA SER A 41 -11.69 -8.42 -4.57
C SER A 41 -12.42 -9.74 -4.89
N SER A 42 -11.80 -10.89 -4.58
CA SER A 42 -12.42 -12.21 -4.76
C SER A 42 -13.47 -12.57 -3.69
N HIS A 43 -13.40 -11.91 -2.53
CA HIS A 43 -14.28 -12.12 -1.39
C HIS A 43 -15.39 -11.08 -1.27
N LEU A 44 -15.60 -10.19 -2.26
CA LEU A 44 -16.80 -9.36 -2.30
C LEU A 44 -18.01 -10.20 -2.75
N PRO A 45 -18.94 -10.62 -1.86
CA PRO A 45 -20.34 -10.62 -2.26
C PRO A 45 -20.70 -9.16 -2.59
N ALA A 46 -21.72 -8.93 -3.42
CA ALA A 46 -22.19 -7.59 -3.83
C ALA A 46 -22.63 -6.64 -2.67
N SER A 47 -22.34 -6.99 -1.41
CA SER A 47 -22.71 -6.30 -0.20
C SER A 47 -21.71 -6.61 0.92
N LEU A 48 -20.47 -6.11 0.81
CA LEU A 48 -19.57 -6.06 1.96
C LEU A 48 -19.23 -4.58 2.21
N GLU A 49 -19.62 -4.09 3.39
CA GLU A 49 -19.22 -2.76 3.87
C GLU A 49 -17.71 -2.60 3.69
N LEU A 50 -17.31 -1.53 2.99
CA LEU A 50 -15.94 -1.09 2.94
C LEU A 50 -15.44 -0.98 4.38
N VAL A 51 -14.42 -1.77 4.72
CA VAL A 51 -13.63 -1.59 5.94
C VAL A 51 -13.30 -0.10 6.05
N GLY A 52 -13.77 0.52 7.13
CA GLY A 52 -13.75 1.97 7.27
C GLY A 52 -12.32 2.53 7.22
N PRO A 53 -12.13 3.79 6.82
CA PRO A 53 -10.82 4.45 6.77
C PRO A 53 -10.00 4.31 8.07
N ALA A 54 -10.67 4.21 9.22
CA ALA A 54 -10.05 4.03 10.53
C ALA A 54 -9.38 2.65 10.67
N ASP A 55 -10.05 1.58 10.24
CA ASP A 55 -9.52 0.22 10.32
C ASP A 55 -8.39 0.00 9.31
N PHE A 56 -8.51 0.60 8.12
CA PHE A 56 -7.43 0.63 7.14
C PHE A 56 -6.19 1.36 7.69
N THR A 57 -6.38 2.52 8.32
CA THR A 57 -5.29 3.30 8.94
C THR A 57 -4.67 2.59 10.14
N ALA A 58 -5.47 1.90 10.96
CA ALA A 58 -4.94 1.13 12.08
C ALA A 58 -4.05 -0.04 11.61
N ARG A 59 -4.44 -0.68 10.50
CA ARG A 59 -3.78 -1.86 9.95
C ARG A 59 -2.55 -1.54 9.09
N TRP A 60 -2.61 -0.46 8.32
CA TRP A 60 -1.55 -0.06 7.38
C TRP A 60 -0.83 1.24 7.76
N GLY A 61 -1.52 2.17 8.41
CA GLY A 61 -0.99 3.49 8.80
C GLY A 61 -0.08 3.47 10.01
N ALA A 62 -0.09 2.42 10.84
CA ALA A 62 0.81 2.31 12.01
C ALA A 62 2.30 2.33 11.65
N ARG A 63 2.67 1.99 10.40
CA ARG A 63 4.06 2.05 9.92
C ARG A 63 4.54 3.47 9.60
N PHE A 64 3.65 4.46 9.55
CA PHE A 64 3.93 5.85 9.21
C PHE A 64 3.57 6.82 10.34
N GLN A 65 3.45 6.36 11.59
CA GLN A 65 3.43 7.29 12.71
C GLN A 65 4.81 7.90 12.88
N SER A 66 5.05 8.98 12.14
CA SER A 66 6.19 9.87 12.31
C SER A 66 6.26 10.26 13.78
N HIS A 67 7.33 9.83 14.45
CA HIS A 67 7.72 10.45 15.70
C HIS A 67 7.95 11.94 15.43
N ARG A 68 7.28 12.73 16.26
CA ARG A 68 7.27 14.20 16.38
C ARG A 68 8.56 14.91 15.97
#